data_AF-A0A0M3HJ77-F1
#
_entry.id   AF-A0A0M3HJ77-F1
#
_cell.length_a   1.000
_cell.length_b   1.000
_cell.length_c   1.000
_cell.angle_alpha   90.00
_cell.angle_beta   90.00
_cell.angle_gamma   90.00
#
_symmetry.space_group_name_H-M   'P 1'
#
loop_
_entity.id
_entity.type
_entity.pdbx_description
1 polymer ?
#
loop_
_entity_poly.entity_id
_entity_poly.type
_entity_poly.pdbx_seq_one_letter_code
_entity_poly.pdbx_strand_id
1 'polypeptide(L)'
;MEPMKCQHGDNYLTYKTKLTPVRYHYRGSYRIGDIVIEGQPGAFILSTRADNEWLITQHGNHGFDNRLVNLRTIFMAIGPDIAIKKEINEFQNVELYNLFAGLFFLFFK
;
A
#
# COMPACT_ATOMS: atom_id res chain seq x y z
N MET A 1 3.50 -10.77 27.01
CA MET A 1 3.81 -9.73 26.01
C MET A 1 3.50 -8.40 26.65
N GLU A 2 4.46 -7.47 26.70
CA GLU A 2 4.14 -6.09 27.03
C GLU A 2 3.13 -5.56 26.01
N PRO A 3 2.14 -4.74 26.42
CA PRO A 3 1.25 -4.08 25.48
C PRO A 3 2.07 -3.30 24.45
N MET A 4 1.62 -3.21 23.20
CA MET A 4 2.20 -2.36 22.16
C MET A 4 2.17 -0.89 22.61
N LYS A 5 3.19 -0.46 23.36
CA LYS A 5 3.34 0.89 23.89
C LYS A 5 3.89 1.78 22.77
N CYS A 6 3.27 2.93 22.58
CA CYS A 6 3.70 3.91 21.57
C CYS A 6 5.17 4.30 21.81
N GLN A 7 6.06 3.90 20.91
CA GLN A 7 7.47 4.28 20.91
C GLN A 7 7.66 5.49 20.01
N HIS A 8 6.97 6.59 20.32
CA HIS A 8 7.01 7.86 19.57
C HIS A 8 6.63 7.79 18.07
N GLY A 9 6.22 6.63 17.59
CA GLY A 9 5.90 6.40 16.17
C GLY A 9 7.11 6.01 15.33
N ASP A 10 8.27 5.75 15.91
CA ASP A 10 9.53 5.52 15.17
C ASP A 10 9.50 4.21 14.38
N ASN A 11 8.89 3.16 14.96
CA ASN A 11 8.84 1.83 14.35
C ASN A 11 7.46 1.48 13.79
N TYR A 12 6.39 1.97 14.43
CA TYR A 12 5.02 1.71 14.01
C TYR A 12 4.04 2.72 14.61
N LEU A 13 2.90 2.87 13.94
CA LEU A 13 1.70 3.57 14.43
C LEU A 13 0.58 2.55 14.63
N THR A 14 -0.31 2.82 15.58
CA THR A 14 -1.48 1.97 15.84
C THR A 14 -2.75 2.78 15.75
N TYR A 15 -3.76 2.22 15.08
CA TYR A 15 -5.07 2.83 14.92
C TYR A 15 -6.14 1.83 15.30
N LYS A 16 -7.21 2.29 15.97
CA LYS A 16 -8.50 1.61 15.80
C LYS A 16 -8.88 1.73 14.33
N THR A 17 -9.36 0.68 13.68
CA THR A 17 -9.61 0.67 12.23
C THR A 17 -10.48 1.82 11.75
N LYS A 18 -11.47 2.24 12.55
CA LYS A 18 -12.32 3.41 12.24
C LYS A 18 -11.58 4.75 12.19
N LEU A 19 -10.44 4.85 12.88
CA LEU A 19 -9.58 6.04 13.01
C LEU A 19 -8.38 6.03 12.06
N THR A 20 -8.26 5.02 11.19
CA THR A 20 -7.21 5.04 10.15
C THR A 20 -7.39 6.27 9.25
N PRO A 21 -6.28 6.83 8.72
CA PRO A 21 -6.34 7.93 7.76
C PRO A 21 -7.34 7.64 6.64
N VAL A 22 -8.30 8.53 6.42
CA VAL A 22 -9.38 8.34 5.43
C VAL A 22 -8.83 8.02 4.04
N ARG A 23 -7.70 8.65 3.67
CA ARG A 23 -6.98 8.44 2.40
C ARG A 23 -6.53 7.00 2.14
N TYR A 24 -6.43 6.16 3.16
CA TYR A 24 -6.08 4.76 2.98
C TYR A 24 -7.23 3.95 2.40
N HIS A 25 -8.47 4.42 2.55
CA HIS A 25 -9.68 3.67 2.22
C HIS A 25 -9.70 2.26 2.86
N TYR A 26 -9.03 2.09 4.01
CA TYR A 26 -8.74 0.81 4.65
C TYR A 26 -9.57 0.59 5.93
N ARG A 27 -10.90 0.71 5.82
CA ARG A 27 -11.82 0.53 6.96
C ARG A 27 -13.23 0.01 6.59
N GLY A 28 -13.45 -0.35 5.32
CA GLY A 28 -14.78 -0.70 4.78
C GLY A 28 -15.09 -2.18 4.70
N SER A 29 -14.27 -3.06 5.30
CA SER A 29 -14.40 -4.51 5.17
C SER A 29 -14.29 -5.20 6.51
N TYR A 30 -15.17 -6.17 6.77
CA TYR A 30 -15.13 -7.03 7.96
C TYR A 30 -13.87 -7.91 8.05
N ARG A 31 -13.11 -8.01 6.94
CA ARG A 31 -11.84 -8.74 6.89
C ARG A 31 -10.68 -7.93 7.47
N ILE A 32 -10.86 -6.64 7.73
CA ILE A 32 -9.88 -5.79 8.40
C ILE A 32 -10.12 -5.93 9.89
N GLY A 33 -9.08 -6.29 10.65
CA GLY A 33 -9.18 -6.45 12.11
C GLY A 33 -9.56 -5.15 12.83
N ASP A 34 -9.79 -5.22 14.14
CA ASP A 34 -10.21 -4.06 14.95
C ASP A 34 -9.12 -2.98 15.09
N ILE A 35 -7.86 -3.39 14.95
CA ILE A 35 -6.67 -2.57 15.09
C ILE A 35 -5.82 -2.73 13.83
N VAL A 36 -5.38 -1.60 13.27
CA VAL A 36 -4.38 -1.56 12.20
C VAL A 36 -3.05 -1.12 12.79
N ILE A 37 -2.00 -1.88 12.50
CA ILE A 37 -0.62 -1.55 12.87
C ILE A 37 0.08 -1.15 11.57
N GLU A 38 0.44 0.12 11.47
CA GLU A 38 1.17 0.68 10.33
C GLU A 38 2.66 0.69 10.68
N GLY A 39 3.45 -0.19 10.06
CA GLY A 39 4.90 -0.17 10.21
C GLY A 39 5.52 1.07 9.55
N GLN A 40 6.57 1.59 10.16
CA GLN A 40 7.45 2.57 9.50
C GLN A 40 8.44 1.85 8.57
N PRO A 41 9.02 2.53 7.57
CA PRO A 41 9.96 1.91 6.63
C PRO A 41 11.08 1.12 7.32
N GLY A 42 11.23 -0.14 6.93
CA GLY A 42 12.22 -1.07 7.52
C GLY A 42 11.72 -1.85 8.74
N ALA A 43 10.56 -1.51 9.30
CA ALA A 43 9.97 -2.28 10.39
C ALA A 43 9.41 -3.62 9.91
N PHE A 44 9.48 -4.60 10.80
CA PHE A 44 8.83 -5.90 10.67
C PHE A 44 7.93 -6.12 11.88
N ILE A 45 6.68 -6.53 11.63
CA ILE A 45 5.69 -6.84 12.67
C ILE A 45 5.48 -8.35 12.64
N LEU A 46 5.86 -9.02 13.72
CA LEU A 46 5.91 -10.48 13.81
C LEU A 46 5.12 -10.96 15.03
N SER A 47 4.59 -12.17 14.93
CA SER A 47 3.84 -12.79 16.02
C SER A 47 4.77 -13.38 17.07
N THR A 48 5.91 -13.95 16.66
CA THR A 48 6.87 -14.62 17.54
C THR A 48 8.31 -14.24 17.25
N ARG A 49 9.19 -14.49 18.22
CA ARG A 49 10.63 -14.30 18.06
C ARG A 49 11.25 -15.35 17.12
N ALA A 50 10.64 -16.52 16.99
CA ALA A 50 11.08 -17.55 16.05
C ALA A 50 10.91 -17.08 14.59
N ASP A 51 9.87 -16.29 14.30
CA ASP A 51 9.65 -15.69 12.98
C ASP A 51 10.79 -14.71 12.58
N ASN A 52 11.56 -14.23 13.56
CA ASN A 52 12.70 -13.34 13.32
C ASN A 52 13.89 -14.07 12.69
N GLU A 53 14.07 -15.37 12.94
CA GLU A 53 15.18 -16.15 12.34
C GLU A 53 15.00 -16.29 10.83
N TRP A 54 13.75 -16.43 10.38
CA TRP A 54 13.40 -16.41 8.96
C TRP A 54 13.70 -15.04 8.31
N LEU A 55 13.41 -13.94 9.02
CA LEU A 55 13.64 -12.58 8.55
C LEU A 55 15.10 -12.18 8.39
N ILE A 56 16.03 -12.81 9.12
CA ILE A 56 17.48 -12.54 8.97
C ILE A 56 17.94 -12.82 7.53
N THR A 57 17.19 -13.62 6.76
CA THR A 57 17.45 -13.90 5.34
C THR A 57 16.75 -12.96 4.36
N GLN A 58 15.88 -12.05 4.84
CA GLN A 58 15.09 -11.15 4.01
C GLN A 58 15.73 -9.75 3.95
N HIS A 59 16.02 -9.27 2.74
CA HIS A 59 16.71 -7.99 2.53
C HIS A 59 15.78 -6.82 2.16
N GLY A 60 14.48 -7.07 1.98
CA GLY A 60 13.51 -6.04 1.60
C GLY A 60 12.12 -6.33 2.17
N ASN A 61 11.35 -5.26 2.41
CA ASN A 61 9.96 -5.33 2.84
C ASN A 61 9.15 -4.21 2.18
N HIS A 62 7.83 -4.37 2.13
CA HIS A 62 6.87 -3.42 1.57
C HIS A 62 5.54 -3.48 2.34
N GLY A 63 4.57 -2.65 1.95
CA GLY A 63 3.24 -2.60 2.59
C GLY A 63 3.04 -1.48 3.61
N PHE A 64 4.02 -0.58 3.71
CA PHE A 64 3.93 0.70 4.44
C PHE A 64 2.97 1.69 3.75
N ASP A 65 2.94 2.94 4.22
CA ASP A 65 2.15 4.02 3.61
C ASP A 65 2.40 4.16 2.10
N ASN A 66 1.32 4.07 1.32
CA ASN A 66 1.34 4.13 -0.15
C ASN A 66 1.77 5.49 -0.74
N ARG A 67 1.94 6.54 0.10
CA ARG A 67 2.50 7.83 -0.33
C ARG A 67 4.02 7.90 -0.25
N LEU A 68 4.67 6.95 0.41
CA LEU A 68 6.12 6.91 0.48
C LEU A 68 6.72 6.70 -0.91
N VAL A 69 7.77 7.46 -1.23
CA VAL A 69 8.39 7.43 -2.57
C VAL A 69 8.91 6.04 -2.93
N ASN A 70 9.47 5.30 -1.96
CA ASN A 70 9.97 3.94 -2.16
C ASN A 70 8.87 2.88 -2.32
N LEU A 71 7.59 3.24 -2.10
CA LEU A 71 6.43 2.37 -2.33
C LEU A 71 5.66 2.71 -3.61
N ARG A 72 6.09 3.72 -4.35
CA ARG A 72 5.50 4.06 -5.66
C ARG A 72 5.79 2.94 -6.66
N THR A 73 4.81 2.66 -7.51
CA THR A 73 4.90 1.64 -8.55
C THR A 73 5.31 2.23 -9.89
N ILE A 74 5.68 1.36 -10.84
CA ILE A 74 6.00 1.74 -12.22
C ILE A 74 4.75 1.61 -13.09
N PHE A 75 4.54 2.56 -14.00
CA PHE A 75 3.53 2.48 -15.06
C PHE A 75 4.16 2.85 -16.41
N MET A 76 3.89 2.04 -17.42
CA MET A 76 4.27 2.29 -18.81
C MET A 76 3.18 1.72 -19.72
N ALA A 77 2.79 2.47 -20.74
CA ALA A 77 1.80 2.03 -21.72
C ALA A 77 2.31 2.31 -23.14
N ILE A 78 2.07 1.36 -24.04
CA ILE A 78 2.45 1.43 -25.45
C ILE A 78 1.32 0.81 -26.25
N GLY A 79 0.79 1.54 -27.24
CA GLY A 79 -0.32 1.06 -28.05
C GLY A 79 -0.84 2.13 -29.02
N PRO A 80 -1.74 1.74 -29.94
CA PRO A 80 -2.29 2.65 -30.95
C PRO A 80 -3.09 3.82 -30.34
N ASP A 81 -3.77 3.58 -29.21
CA ASP A 81 -4.58 4.57 -28.51
C ASP A 81 -3.82 5.28 -27.37
N ILE A 82 -2.50 5.09 -27.27
CA ILE A 82 -1.65 5.67 -26.23
C ILE A 82 -0.71 6.70 -26.86
N ALA A 83 -0.63 7.89 -26.24
CA ALA A 83 0.25 8.96 -26.71
C ALA A 83 1.73 8.53 -26.72
N ILE A 84 2.41 8.80 -27.82
CA ILE A 84 3.82 8.45 -28.01
C ILE A 84 4.73 9.43 -27.26
N LYS A 85 5.73 8.89 -26.53
CA LYS A 85 6.75 9.67 -25.79
C LYS A 85 6.14 10.71 -24.82
N LYS A 86 4.99 10.38 -24.24
CA LYS A 86 4.32 11.24 -23.26
C LYS A 86 4.69 10.82 -21.84
N GLU A 87 5.21 11.78 -21.07
CA GLU A 87 5.34 11.68 -19.62
C GLU A 87 4.14 12.36 -18.96
N ILE A 88 3.65 11.78 -17.86
CA ILE A 88 2.52 12.27 -17.06
C ILE A 88 2.90 12.26 -15.58
N ASN A 89 2.20 13.07 -14.78
CA ASN A 89 2.34 13.06 -13.33
C ASN A 89 1.86 11.73 -12.71
N GLU A 90 2.18 11.51 -11.44
CA GLU A 90 1.70 10.33 -10.72
C GLU A 90 0.17 10.27 -10.65
N PHE A 91 -0.36 9.05 -10.65
CA PHE A 91 -1.77 8.76 -10.48
C PHE A 91 -1.94 7.47 -9.67
N GLN A 92 -3.14 7.24 -9.14
CA GLN A 92 -3.44 6.04 -8.36
C GLN A 92 -3.78 4.87 -9.29
N ASN A 93 -3.29 3.68 -8.98
CA ASN A 93 -3.51 2.49 -9.81
C ASN A 93 -5.00 2.10 -9.97
N VAL A 94 -5.89 2.58 -9.10
CA VAL A 94 -7.35 2.40 -9.24
C VAL A 94 -7.89 2.98 -10.54
N GLU A 95 -7.22 3.98 -11.13
CA GLU A 95 -7.60 4.58 -12.41
C GLU A 95 -7.33 3.67 -13.61
N LEU A 96 -6.50 2.63 -13.45
CA LEU A 96 -6.19 1.70 -14.54
C LEU A 96 -7.43 0.96 -15.03
N TYR A 97 -8.40 0.71 -14.17
CA TYR A 97 -9.66 0.10 -14.59
C TYR A 97 -10.38 0.96 -15.63
N ASN A 98 -10.50 2.27 -15.39
CA ASN A 98 -11.15 3.19 -16.31
C ASN A 98 -10.41 3.26 -17.65
N LEU A 99 -9.07 3.27 -17.61
CA LEU A 99 -8.23 3.20 -18.81
C LEU A 99 -8.52 1.92 -19.61
N PHE A 100 -8.44 0.74 -18.98
CA PHE A 100 -8.65 -0.53 -19.66
C PHE A 100 -10.07 -0.67 -20.21
N ALA A 101 -11.07 -0.30 -19.43
CA ALA A 101 -12.46 -0.35 -19.87
C ALA A 101 -12.72 0.60 -21.06
N GLY A 102 -12.07 1.77 -21.09
CA GLY A 102 -12.09 2.67 -22.24
C GLY A 102 -11.45 2.05 -23.49
N LEU A 103 -10.27 1.44 -23.33
CA LEU A 103 -9.55 0.76 -24.43
C LEU A 103 -10.29 -0.48 -24.96
N PHE A 104 -11.06 -1.17 -24.10
CA PHE A 104 -11.89 -2.32 -24.49
C PHE A 104 -13.32 -1.93 -24.92
N PHE A 105 -13.62 -0.64 -25.09
CA PHE A 105 -14.94 -0.13 -25.49
C PHE A 105 -16.09 -0.51 -24.54
N LEU A 106 -15.80 -0.81 -23.27
CA LEU A 106 -16.83 -1.17 -22.29
C LEU A 106 -17.72 0.02 -21.87
N PHE A 107 -17.34 1.25 -22.25
CA PHE A 107 -18.11 2.47 -22.00
C PHE A 107 -18.68 3.14 -23.26
N PHE A 108 -18.62 2.48 -24.42
CA PHE A 108 -19.24 2.98 -25.65
C PHE A 108 -19.97 1.86 -26.41
N LYS A 109 -21.30 1.84 -26.25
CA LYS A 109 -22.26 1.69 -27.35
C LYS A 109 -23.48 2.56 -27.08
#